data_AF-A0A0K1ES46-F1
#
_entry.id   AF-A0A0K1ES46-F1
#
_cell.length_a   1.000
_cell.length_b   1.000
_cell.length_c   1.000
_cell.angle_alpha   90.00
_cell.angle_beta   90.00
_cell.angle_gamma   90.00
#
_symmetry.space_group_name_H-M   'P 1'
#
loop_
_entity.id
_entity.type
_entity.pdbx_description
1 polymer ?
#
loop_
_entity_poly.entity_id
_entity_poly.type
_entity_poly.pdbx_seq_one_letter_code
_entity_poly.pdbx_strand_id
1 'polypeptide(L)'
;MKALFLFLGLSAPLLVTAACGRGGEGPASHDKTGAPPCDAYVARLEACSASAPAELREAHAAAIREARDRFEQKVELAETDPERLPLEETCKQLTDSLSERAGCP
;
A
#
# COMPACT_ATOMS: atom_id res chain seq x y z
N MET A 1 -23.01 23.70 -54.44
CA MET A 1 -21.61 23.36 -54.79
C MET A 1 -20.83 23.22 -53.49
N LYS A 2 -20.26 22.01 -53.25
CA LYS A 2 -19.23 21.61 -52.27
C LYS A 2 -19.31 22.18 -50.84
N ALA A 3 -20.03 21.48 -49.95
CA ALA A 3 -19.76 21.46 -48.52
C ALA A 3 -18.84 20.27 -48.21
N LEU A 4 -17.73 20.55 -47.52
CA LEU A 4 -16.69 19.59 -47.14
C LEU A 4 -17.19 18.63 -46.05
N PHE A 5 -16.95 17.34 -46.28
CA PHE A 5 -17.03 16.26 -45.31
C PHE A 5 -15.90 16.39 -44.28
N LEU A 6 -16.23 16.36 -42.99
CA LEU A 6 -15.33 15.91 -41.92
C LEU A 6 -16.11 14.96 -41.02
N PHE A 7 -15.99 13.67 -41.34
CA PHE A 7 -16.32 12.54 -40.49
C PHE A 7 -15.10 12.23 -39.61
N LEU A 8 -15.30 12.26 -38.29
CA LEU A 8 -14.54 11.59 -37.22
C LEU A 8 -15.37 11.86 -35.96
N GLY A 9 -16.28 10.99 -35.50
CA GLY A 9 -16.18 9.55 -35.49
C GLY A 9 -15.37 9.11 -34.27
N LEU A 10 -15.88 9.33 -33.05
CA LEU A 10 -15.77 8.32 -31.98
C LEU A 10 -16.79 8.55 -30.87
N SER A 11 -17.77 7.66 -30.86
CA SER A 11 -18.77 7.43 -29.84
C SER A 11 -18.15 6.65 -28.68
N ALA A 12 -18.31 7.12 -27.44
CA ALA A 12 -18.61 6.28 -26.26
C ALA A 12 -18.76 7.15 -25.00
N PRO A 13 -19.95 7.20 -24.38
CA PRO A 13 -20.15 7.68 -23.01
C PRO A 13 -20.04 6.49 -22.04
N LEU A 14 -19.12 6.54 -21.06
CA LEU A 14 -19.10 5.58 -19.96
C LEU A 14 -18.69 6.26 -18.63
N LEU A 15 -19.65 6.20 -17.70
CA LEU A 15 -19.49 5.92 -16.25
C LEU A 15 -18.78 7.01 -15.42
N VAL A 16 -19.52 7.77 -14.59
CA VAL A 16 -19.92 7.37 -13.23
C VAL A 16 -18.73 6.86 -12.42
N THR A 17 -18.06 7.78 -11.71
CA THR A 17 -17.82 7.65 -10.26
C THR A 17 -17.84 9.05 -9.64
N ALA A 18 -19.01 9.43 -9.14
CA ALA A 18 -19.08 10.34 -8.02
C ALA A 18 -18.46 9.65 -6.80
N ALA A 19 -17.77 10.44 -5.97
CA ALA A 19 -17.38 10.15 -4.58
C ALA A 19 -16.27 9.10 -4.36
N CYS A 20 -15.03 9.60 -4.28
CA CYS A 20 -14.19 9.44 -3.07
C CYS A 20 -13.38 10.74 -2.93
N GLY A 21 -14.07 11.80 -2.50
CA GLY A 21 -13.39 12.98 -2.01
C GLY A 21 -12.90 12.70 -0.60
N ARG A 22 -11.58 12.72 -0.41
CA ARG A 22 -10.97 13.30 0.80
C ARG A 22 -9.46 13.38 0.55
N GLY A 23 -8.99 14.58 0.23
CA GLY A 23 -7.71 15.02 0.77
C GLY A 23 -7.82 14.94 2.29
N GLY A 24 -7.30 13.86 2.86
CA GLY A 24 -7.08 13.71 4.28
C GLY A 24 -5.69 14.24 4.60
N GLU A 25 -5.55 15.56 4.62
CA GLU A 25 -4.43 16.19 5.29
C GLU A 25 -4.72 16.20 6.80
N GLY A 26 -3.97 15.38 7.54
CA GLY A 26 -3.98 15.29 8.99
C GLY A 26 -3.11 14.09 9.45
N PRO A 27 -2.07 14.29 10.26
CA PRO A 27 -1.06 13.28 10.54
C PRO A 27 -1.63 12.16 11.43
N ALA A 28 -2.03 11.05 10.82
CA ALA A 28 -2.45 9.87 11.54
C ALA A 28 -1.19 9.12 12.00
N SER A 29 -0.56 9.57 13.10
CA SER A 29 0.41 8.82 13.92
C SER A 29 1.14 7.68 13.16
N HIS A 30 1.94 8.03 12.15
CA HIS A 30 2.26 7.19 10.98
C HIS A 30 3.28 6.06 11.21
N ASP A 31 3.34 5.51 12.43
CA ASP A 31 4.24 4.40 12.76
C ASP A 31 3.51 3.04 12.77
N LYS A 32 2.18 3.01 12.65
CA LYS A 32 1.39 1.77 12.78
C LYS A 32 0.33 1.64 11.69
N THR A 33 0.15 0.42 11.20
CA THR A 33 -0.84 0.01 10.19
C THR A 33 -2.20 -0.31 10.82
N GLY A 34 -2.32 -0.25 12.15
CA GLY A 34 -3.55 -0.60 12.87
C GLY A 34 -3.76 -2.11 13.07
N ALA A 35 -2.84 -2.97 12.61
CA ALA A 35 -2.84 -4.42 12.83
C ALA A 35 -1.48 -4.87 13.41
N PRO A 36 -1.41 -5.33 14.68
CA PRO A 36 -0.13 -5.59 15.35
C PRO A 36 0.82 -6.54 14.61
N PRO A 37 0.37 -7.63 13.96
CA PRO A 37 1.25 -8.48 13.16
C PRO A 37 1.85 -7.78 11.93
N CYS A 38 1.11 -6.85 11.33
CA CYS A 38 1.60 -6.05 10.20
C CYS A 38 2.56 -4.95 10.65
N ASP A 39 2.33 -4.36 11.83
CA ASP A 39 3.29 -3.46 12.48
C ASP A 39 4.63 -4.16 12.72
N ALA A 40 4.59 -5.41 13.22
CA ALA A 40 5.79 -6.21 13.45
C ALA A 40 6.54 -6.52 12.14
N TYR A 41 5.81 -6.85 11.08
CA TYR A 41 6.38 -7.07 9.75
C TYR A 41 7.07 -5.81 9.20
N VAL A 42 6.42 -4.65 9.29
CA VAL A 42 6.99 -3.37 8.84
C VAL A 42 8.25 -3.03 9.64
N ALA A 43 8.21 -3.14 10.97
CA ALA A 43 9.37 -2.89 11.82
C ALA A 43 10.54 -3.82 11.45
N ARG A 44 10.23 -5.06 11.08
CA ARG A 44 11.24 -6.02 10.60
C ARG A 44 11.85 -5.59 9.28
N LEU A 45 11.05 -5.15 8.30
CA LEU A 45 11.54 -4.61 7.04
C LEU A 45 12.44 -3.40 7.25
N GLU A 46 12.07 -2.50 8.17
CA GLU A 46 12.87 -1.33 8.52
C GLU A 46 14.23 -1.74 9.08
N ALA A 47 14.26 -2.69 10.01
CA ALA A 47 15.50 -3.24 10.55
C ALA A 47 16.36 -3.91 9.46
N CYS A 48 15.75 -4.66 8.53
CA CYS A 48 16.48 -5.21 7.39
C CYS A 48 17.08 -4.11 6.51
N SER A 49 16.30 -3.06 6.23
CA SER A 49 16.68 -1.99 5.32
C SER A 49 17.77 -1.08 5.87
N ALA A 50 17.87 -0.94 7.20
CA ALA A 50 18.95 -0.19 7.85
C ALA A 50 20.33 -0.77 7.52
N SER A 51 20.40 -2.09 7.30
CA SER A 51 21.61 -2.82 6.91
C SER A 51 21.90 -2.73 5.40
N ALA A 52 21.02 -2.15 4.59
CA ALA A 52 21.22 -2.02 3.15
C ALA A 52 22.28 -0.95 2.80
N PRO A 53 22.94 -1.06 1.62
CA PRO A 53 23.79 -0.01 1.05
C PRO A 53 23.07 1.35 0.99
N ALA A 54 23.81 2.44 1.21
CA ALA A 54 23.25 3.78 1.32
C ALA A 54 22.44 4.20 0.09
N GLU A 55 22.88 3.75 -1.09
CA GLU A 55 22.27 4.01 -2.39
C GLU A 55 20.87 3.38 -2.52
N LEU A 56 20.57 2.37 -1.71
CA LEU A 56 19.29 1.65 -1.72
C LEU A 56 18.35 2.05 -0.57
N ARG A 57 18.86 2.74 0.47
CA ARG A 57 18.08 3.06 1.67
C ARG A 57 16.87 3.93 1.38
N GLU A 58 17.00 4.92 0.49
CA GLU A 58 15.88 5.79 0.13
C GLU A 58 14.77 5.02 -0.61
N ALA A 59 15.16 4.17 -1.56
CA ALA A 59 14.23 3.29 -2.28
C ALA A 59 13.54 2.31 -1.33
N HIS A 60 14.28 1.71 -0.38
CA HIS A 60 13.69 0.86 0.65
C HIS A 60 12.74 1.62 1.56
N ALA A 61 13.10 2.83 2.02
CA ALA A 61 12.24 3.65 2.85
C ALA A 61 10.93 4.01 2.13
N ALA A 62 10.98 4.30 0.82
CA ALA A 62 9.79 4.54 0.01
C ALA A 62 8.90 3.30 -0.10
N ALA A 63 9.50 2.14 -0.39
CA ALA A 63 8.76 0.88 -0.48
C ALA A 63 8.13 0.46 0.87
N ILE A 64 8.81 0.71 1.98
CA ILE A 64 8.31 0.41 3.33
C ILE A 64 7.13 1.33 3.68
N ARG A 65 7.20 2.62 3.33
CA ARG A 65 6.05 3.53 3.48
C ARG A 65 4.85 3.05 2.67
N GLU A 66 5.05 2.71 1.39
CA GLU A 66 3.97 2.19 0.54
C GLU A 66 3.38 0.88 1.09
N ALA A 67 4.20 0.00 1.69
CA ALA A 67 3.72 -1.20 2.35
C ALA A 67 2.83 -0.86 3.56
N ARG A 68 3.26 0.08 4.41
CA ARG A 68 2.45 0.60 5.53
C ARG A 68 1.10 1.12 5.08
N ASP A 69 1.10 2.03 4.10
CA ASP A 69 -0.14 2.64 3.58
C ASP A 69 -1.11 1.57 3.05
N ARG A 70 -0.57 0.54 2.38
CA ARG A 70 -1.39 -0.59 1.91
C ARG A 70 -1.95 -1.43 3.05
N PHE A 71 -1.20 -1.64 4.13
CA PHE A 71 -1.71 -2.37 5.28
C PHE A 71 -2.78 -1.56 6.01
N GLU A 72 -2.56 -0.26 6.21
CA GLU A 72 -3.55 0.65 6.81
C GLU A 72 -4.87 0.61 6.02
N GLN A 73 -4.81 0.79 4.70
CA GLN A 73 -6.00 0.69 3.83
C GLN A 73 -6.70 -0.68 3.94
N LYS A 74 -5.94 -1.77 3.99
CA LYS A 74 -6.52 -3.11 4.13
C LYS A 74 -7.16 -3.32 5.49
N VAL A 75 -6.58 -2.77 6.56
CA VAL A 75 -7.14 -2.82 7.91
C VAL A 75 -8.42 -1.99 8.00
N GLU A 76 -8.44 -0.80 7.39
CA GLU A 76 -9.62 0.05 7.32
C GLU A 76 -10.76 -0.63 6.55
N LEU A 77 -10.45 -1.29 5.43
CA LEU A 77 -11.44 -2.00 4.61
C LEU A 77 -11.93 -3.31 5.22
N ALA A 78 -11.12 -3.95 6.08
CA ALA A 78 -11.48 -5.14 6.82
C ALA A 78 -12.39 -4.80 8.02
N GLU A 79 -13.50 -4.07 7.75
CA GLU A 79 -14.45 -3.53 8.74
C GLU A 79 -15.05 -4.58 9.70
N THR A 80 -14.78 -5.87 9.45
CA THR A 80 -15.12 -6.97 10.36
C THR A 80 -13.92 -7.90 10.58
N ASP A 81 -13.75 -8.31 11.85
CA ASP A 81 -12.70 -9.22 12.35
C ASP A 81 -12.37 -10.45 11.45
N PRO A 82 -13.32 -11.12 10.75
CA PRO A 82 -12.99 -12.27 9.90
C PRO A 82 -12.11 -11.96 8.68
N GLU A 83 -12.12 -10.74 8.13
CA GLU A 83 -11.22 -10.36 7.02
C GLU A 83 -9.85 -9.86 7.51
N ARG A 84 -9.82 -9.42 8.76
CA ARG A 84 -8.62 -8.97 9.45
C ARG A 84 -7.71 -10.13 9.84
N LEU A 85 -8.28 -11.26 10.27
CA LEU A 85 -7.53 -12.46 10.64
C LEU A 85 -6.62 -13.01 9.51
N PRO A 86 -7.09 -13.18 8.25
CA PRO A 86 -6.23 -13.55 7.13
C PRO A 86 -5.10 -12.56 6.85
N LEU A 87 -5.34 -11.25 7.02
CA LEU A 87 -4.34 -10.21 6.85
C LEU A 87 -3.25 -10.31 7.92
N GLU A 88 -3.66 -10.45 9.18
CA GLU A 88 -2.77 -10.61 10.32
C GLU A 88 -1.93 -11.89 10.21
N GLU A 89 -2.52 -13.01 9.81
CA GLU A 89 -1.81 -14.27 9.55
C GLU A 89 -0.80 -14.12 8.40
N THR A 90 -1.18 -13.43 7.32
CA THR A 90 -0.26 -13.14 6.21
C THR A 90 0.94 -12.32 6.70
N CYS A 91 0.70 -11.25 7.46
CA CYS A 91 1.77 -10.42 8.02
C CYS A 91 2.70 -11.20 8.96
N LYS A 92 2.15 -12.15 9.73
CA LYS A 92 2.94 -13.06 10.56
C LYS A 92 3.84 -13.97 9.72
N GLN A 93 3.28 -14.64 8.70
CA GLN A 93 4.05 -15.52 7.81
C GLN A 93 5.18 -14.78 7.08
N LEU A 94 4.92 -13.52 6.68
CA LEU A 94 5.94 -12.66 6.08
C LEU A 94 7.04 -12.29 7.08
N THR A 95 6.68 -12.02 8.34
CA THR A 95 7.64 -11.75 9.43
C THR A 95 8.52 -12.97 9.70
N ASP A 96 7.93 -14.16 9.77
CA ASP A 96 8.66 -15.41 9.97
C ASP A 96 9.63 -15.65 8.81
N SER A 97 9.16 -15.47 7.57
CA SER A 97 9.99 -15.59 6.36
C SER A 97 11.15 -14.58 6.32
N LEU A 98 10.95 -13.36 6.81
CA LEU A 98 12.01 -12.36 6.94
C LEU A 98 13.01 -12.70 8.05
N SER A 99 12.55 -13.39 9.11
CA SER A 99 13.40 -13.78 10.23
C SER A 99 14.37 -14.91 9.87
N GLU A 100 14.03 -15.73 8.88
CA GLU A 100 14.91 -16.78 8.35
C GLU A 100 15.97 -16.24 7.37
N ARG A 101 15.90 -14.97 6.96
CA ARG A 101 16.83 -14.38 6.00
C ARG A 101 18.12 -13.91 6.67
N ALA A 102 19.25 -14.48 6.22
CA ALA A 102 20.57 -14.00 6.58
C ALA A 102 20.77 -12.53 6.17
N GLY A 103 21.25 -11.70 7.10
CA GLY A 103 21.51 -10.28 6.87
C GLY A 103 20.37 -9.32 7.26
N CYS A 104 19.23 -9.85 7.71
CA CYS A 104 18.26 -9.08 8.49
C CYS A 104 18.42 -9.46 9.98
N PRO A 105 18.54 -8.48 10.91
CA PRO A 105 19.07 -8.69 12.28
C PRO A 105 18.12 -9.39 13.26
#